data_AF-A0A970XG60-F1
#
_entry.id   AF-A0A970XG60-F1
#
_cell.length_a   1.000
_cell.length_b   1.000
_cell.length_c   1.000
_cell.angle_alpha   90.00
_cell.angle_beta   90.00
_cell.angle_gamma   90.00
#
_symmetry.space_group_name_H-M   'P 1'
#
loop_
_entity.id
_entity.type
_entity.pdbx_description
1 polymer ?
#
loop_
_entity_poly.entity_id
_entity_poly.type
_entity_poly.pdbx_seq_one_letter_code
_entity_poly.pdbx_strand_id
1 'polypeptide(L)' 'LHDDDAHTLAARVLKVEHRLLPEAVRLFVGDRIRVEGRRVIIMQEENGR' A
#
# COMPACT_ATOMS: atom_id res chain seq x y z
N LEU A 1 -18.91 -3.24 20.03
CA LEU A 1 -18.40 -2.17 19.15
C LEU A 1 -19.60 -1.68 18.35
N HIS A 2 -20.21 -0.56 18.73
CA HIS A 2 -21.52 -0.13 18.19
C HIS A 2 -21.55 1.38 17.90
N ASP A 3 -20.38 1.99 17.68
CA ASP A 3 -20.21 3.43 17.45
C ASP A 3 -19.41 3.75 16.15
N ASP A 4 -19.15 2.76 15.30
CA ASP A 4 -18.53 3.01 14.00
C ASP A 4 -19.61 3.52 13.03
N ASP A 5 -19.75 4.84 12.91
CA ASP A 5 -20.43 5.45 11.75
C ASP A 5 -19.48 5.53 10.54
N ALA A 6 -20.03 5.85 9.37
CA ALA A 6 -19.25 5.94 8.13
C ALA A 6 -18.09 6.94 8.24
N HIS A 7 -18.24 8.00 9.03
CA HIS A 7 -17.23 9.02 9.24
C HIS A 7 -16.05 8.48 10.06
N THR A 8 -16.34 7.77 11.14
CA THR A 8 -15.35 7.13 12.01
C THR A 8 -14.57 6.05 11.27
N LEU A 9 -15.26 5.27 10.42
CA LEU A 9 -14.62 4.31 9.53
C LEU A 9 -13.69 5.00 8.52
N ALA A 10 -14.17 6.06 7.85
CA ALA A 10 -13.37 6.81 6.87
C ALA A 10 -12.10 7.42 7.50
N ALA A 11 -12.21 8.01 8.69
CA ALA A 11 -11.06 8.56 9.41
C ALA A 11 -10.01 7.50 9.75
N ARG A 12 -10.43 6.27 10.05
CA ARG A 12 -9.54 5.13 10.31
C ARG A 12 -8.86 4.63 9.04
N VAL A 13 -9.60 4.56 7.92
CA VAL A 13 -9.07 4.20 6.60
C VAL A 13 -8.03 5.22 6.12
N LEU A 14 -8.33 6.52 6.21
CA LEU A 14 -7.43 7.59 5.77
C LEU A 14 -6.05 7.54 6.44
N LYS A 15 -6.00 7.19 7.74
CA LYS A 15 -4.73 7.01 8.46
C LYS A 15 -3.88 5.88 7.89
N VAL A 16 -4.52 4.82 7.38
CA VAL A 16 -3.83 3.70 6.73
C VAL A 16 -3.40 4.07 5.31
N GLU A 17 -4.25 4.78 4.57
CA GLU A 17 -3.95 5.27 3.22
C GLU A 17 -2.73 6.20 3.21
N HIS A 18 -2.61 7.14 4.16
CA HIS A 18 -1.43 7.99 4.30
C HIS A 18 -0.12 7.23 4.51
N ARG A 19 -0.17 5.96 4.94
CA ARG A 19 1.01 5.10 5.04
C ARG A 19 1.24 4.30 3.76
N LEU A 20 0.21 3.60 3.30
CA LEU A 20 0.32 2.62 2.22
C LEU A 20 0.40 3.25 0.83
N LEU A 21 -0.38 4.31 0.57
CA LEU A 21 -0.42 4.93 -0.77
C LEU A 21 0.95 5.52 -1.16
N PRO A 22 1.64 6.31 -0.30
CA PRO A 22 2.99 6.76 -0.62
C PRO A 22 3.99 5.62 -0.81
N GLU A 23 3.86 4.51 -0.07
CA GLU A 23 4.72 3.35 -0.22
C GLU A 23 4.52 2.63 -1.55
N ALA A 24 3.26 2.42 -1.94
CA ALA A 24 2.92 1.86 -3.24
C ALA A 24 3.47 2.71 -4.39
N VAL A 25 3.36 4.05 -4.29
CA VAL A 25 3.95 4.98 -5.27
C VAL A 25 5.47 4.85 -5.31
N ARG A 26 6.15 4.79 -4.15
CA ARG A 26 7.61 4.60 -4.09
C ARG A 26 8.05 3.28 -4.74
N LEU A 27 7.32 2.20 -4.51
CA LEU A 27 7.61 0.90 -5.13
C LEU A 27 7.38 0.92 -6.64
N PHE A 28 6.32 1.58 -7.08
CA PHE A 28 5.98 1.72 -8.51
C PHE A 28 7.01 2.55 -9.27
N VAL A 29 7.33 3.75 -8.78
CA VAL A 29 8.27 4.65 -9.46
C VAL A 29 9.73 4.18 -9.35
N GLY A 30 10.03 3.32 -8.37
CA GLY A 30 11.35 2.70 -8.19
C GLY A 30 11.56 1.43 -8.99
N ASP A 31 10.63 1.06 -9.88
CA ASP A 31 10.67 -0.18 -10.68
C ASP A 31 10.81 -1.46 -9.82
N ARG A 32 10.23 -1.44 -8.61
CA ARG A 32 10.30 -2.56 -7.64
C ARG A 32 9.04 -3.42 -7.60
N ILE A 33 8.18 -3.35 -8.61
CA ILE A 33 6.97 -4.18 -8.68
C ILE A 33 6.81 -4.84 -10.05
N ARG A 34 6.21 -6.04 -10.06
CA ARG A 34 5.79 -6.73 -11.29
C ARG A 34 4.32 -7.09 -11.21
N VAL A 35 3.56 -6.78 -12.26
CA VAL A 35 2.15 -7.16 -12.37
C VAL A 35 2.04 -8.52 -13.05
N GLU A 36 1.36 -9.46 -12.39
CA GLU A 36 1.08 -10.81 -12.88
C GLU A 36 -0.43 -11.06 -12.85
N GLY A 37 -1.10 -10.83 -13.98
CA GLY A 37 -2.55 -10.91 -14.08
C GLY A 37 -3.23 -9.95 -13.10
N ARG A 38 -3.84 -10.50 -12.03
CA ARG A 38 -4.52 -9.73 -10.96
C ARG A 38 -3.69 -9.56 -9.68
N ARG A 39 -2.41 -9.92 -9.71
CA ARG A 39 -1.50 -9.83 -8.55
C ARG A 39 -0.34 -8.89 -8.86
N VAL A 40 0.19 -8.27 -7.81
CA VAL A 40 1.39 -7.45 -7.85
C VAL A 40 2.43 -8.12 -6.96
N ILE A 41 3.59 -8.43 -7.53
CA ILE A 41 4.74 -8.97 -6.81
C ILE A 41 5.69 -7.81 -6.51
N ILE A 42 6.05 -7.65 -5.24
CA ILE A 42 7.07 -6.68 -4.80
C ILE A 42 8.43 -7.37 -4.90
N MET A 43 9.32 -6.81 -5.70
CA MET A 43 10.66 -7.34 -5.89
C MET A 43 11.51 -7.00 -4.67
N GLN A 44 12.22 -8.00 -4.13
CA GLN A 44 13.27 -7.75 -3.14
C GLN A 44 14.41 -7.04 -3.86
N GLU A 45 15.02 -6.04 -3.23
CA GLU A 45 16.30 -5.55 -3.74
C GLU A 45 17.30 -6.69 -3.66
N GLU A 46 17.98 -7.02 -4.76
CA GLU A 46 19.10 -7.96 -4.71
C GLU A 46 20.11 -7.37 -3.73
N ASN A 47 20.24 -8.00 -2.57
CA ASN A 47 21.18 -7.62 -1.54
C ASN A 47 22.58 -7.67 -2.17
N GLY A 48 23.12 -6.49 -2.49
CA GLY A 48 24.31 -6.33 -3.33
C GLY A 48 25.43 -7.30 -2.96
N ARG A 49 25.86 -8.09 -3.94
CA ARG A 49 27.18 -8.71 -3.95
C ARG A 49 28.22 -7.69 -4.38
#